data_AF-A0AAU6TXJ9-F1
#
_entry.id   AF-A0AAU6TXJ9-F1
#
_cell.length_a   1.000
_cell.length_b   1.000
_cell.length_c   1.000
_cell.angle_alpha   90.00
_cell.angle_beta   90.00
_cell.angle_gamma   90.00
#
_symmetry.space_group_name_H-M   'P 1'
#
loop_
_entity.id
_entity.type
_entity.pdbx_description
1 polymer ?
#
loop_
_entity_poly.entity_id
_entity_poly.type
_entity_poly.pdbx_seq_one_letter_code
_entity_poly.pdbx_strand_id
1 'polypeptide(L)' 'MSKQLQLGRVKWYDAKEGYGFISPVNGGDDIRVTRNGIANSRNKLLCEGQEVEFSLTRGSYGIAANDVIAL' A
#
# COMPACT_ATOMS: atom_id res chain seq x y z
N MET A 1 18.56 7.10 -7.05
CA MET A 1 18.09 6.87 -5.66
C MET A 1 17.39 5.53 -5.63
N SER A 2 17.83 4.60 -4.79
CA SER A 2 17.20 3.28 -4.64
C SER A 2 15.83 3.46 -3.98
N LYS A 3 14.78 3.02 -4.68
CA LYS A 3 13.43 2.95 -4.12
C LYS A 3 13.42 1.81 -3.11
N GLN A 4 13.17 2.12 -1.85
CA GLN A 4 13.14 1.09 -0.81
C GLN A 4 11.79 0.38 -0.85
N LEU A 5 11.82 -0.90 -1.21
CA LEU A 5 10.66 -1.78 -1.18
C LEU A 5 10.50 -2.35 0.23
N GLN A 6 9.25 -2.47 0.66
CA GLN A 6 8.83 -3.03 1.93
C GLN A 6 7.70 -4.03 1.69
N LEU A 7 7.62 -5.02 2.57
CA LEU A 7 6.53 -5.98 2.61
C LEU A 7 5.52 -5.58 3.67
N GLY A 8 4.26 -5.91 3.44
CA GLY A 8 3.19 -5.69 4.39
C GLY A 8 1.96 -6.53 4.10
N ARG A 9 0.97 -6.40 4.97
CA ARG A 9 -0.37 -6.97 4.77
C ARG A 9 -1.40 -5.87 4.72
N VAL A 10 -2.35 -6.01 3.80
CA VAL A 10 -3.48 -5.10 3.70
C VAL A 10 -4.32 -5.24 4.96
N LYS A 11 -4.37 -4.19 5.77
CA LYS A 11 -5.18 -4.16 6.99
C LYS A 11 -6.66 -4.02 6.64
N TRP A 12 -6.96 -3.17 5.66
CA TRP A 12 -8.25 -3.05 5.02
C TRP A 12 -8.12 -2.16 3.77
N TYR A 13 -9.03 -2.32 2.82
CA TYR A 13 -9.12 -1.46 1.63
C TYR A 13 -10.58 -1.29 1.23
N ASP A 14 -11.00 -0.03 1.10
CA ASP A 14 -12.32 0.29 0.55
C ASP A 14 -12.16 0.61 -0.94
N ALA A 15 -12.66 -0.29 -1.79
CA ALA A 15 -12.60 -0.13 -3.24
C ALA A 15 -13.49 1.00 -3.77
N LYS A 16 -14.57 1.34 -3.06
CA LYS A 16 -15.52 2.38 -3.42
C LYS A 16 -14.94 3.76 -3.12
N GLU A 17 -14.40 3.96 -1.92
CA GLU A 17 -13.73 5.20 -1.54
C GLU A 17 -12.31 5.31 -2.13
N GLY A 18 -11.70 4.17 -2.49
CA GLY A 18 -10.42 4.10 -3.20
C GLY A 18 -9.19 4.29 -2.31
N TYR A 19 -9.30 4.02 -1.01
CA TYR A 19 -8.18 4.10 -0.06
C TYR A 19 -8.25 3.01 1.00
N GLY A 20 -7.13 2.81 1.69
CA GLY A 20 -7.01 1.83 2.77
C GLY A 20 -5.68 1.96 3.50
N PHE A 21 -5.33 0.92 4.23
CA PHE A 21 -4.09 0.86 5.01
C PHE A 21 -3.39 -0.48 4.88
N ILE A 22 -2.06 -0.44 4.92
CA ILE A 22 -1.16 -1.59 4.89
C ILE A 22 -0.36 -1.58 6.18
N SER A 23 -0.33 -2.70 6.90
CA SER A 23 0.52 -2.90 8.06
C SER A 23 1.86 -3.50 7.60
N PRO A 24 3.01 -2.83 7.82
CA PRO A 24 4.31 -3.36 7.42
C PRO A 24 4.69 -4.62 8.20
N VAL A 25 5.35 -5.60 7.56
CA VAL A 25 5.76 -6.83 8.24
C VAL A 25 6.83 -6.59 9.31
N ASN A 26 7.64 -5.54 9.15
CA ASN A 26 8.70 -5.17 10.08
C ASN A 26 8.18 -4.36 11.29
N GLY A 27 6.85 -4.21 11.43
CA GLY A 27 6.22 -3.34 12.40
C GLY A 27 6.30 -1.86 12.01
N GLY A 28 5.82 -0.99 12.90
CA GLY A 28 5.69 0.46 12.67
C GLY A 28 4.24 0.89 12.44
N ASP A 29 4.07 2.14 12.00
CA ASP A 29 2.75 2.73 11.76
C ASP A 29 2.08 2.13 10.51
N ASP A 30 0.75 2.08 10.53
CA ASP A 30 -0.04 1.70 9.36
C ASP A 30 0.17 2.71 8.23
N ILE A 31 0.50 2.19 7.05
CA ILE A 31 0.82 3.02 5.89
C ILE A 31 -0.42 3.18 5.04
N ARG A 32 -0.80 4.43 4.76
CA ARG A 32 -1.94 4.75 3.91
C ARG A 32 -1.65 4.36 2.46
N VAL A 33 -2.62 3.72 1.81
CA VAL A 33 -2.62 3.42 0.37
C VAL A 33 -3.84 4.03 -0.29
N THR A 34 -3.69 4.49 -1.53
CA THR A 34 -4.80 4.96 -2.38
C THR A 34 -4.80 4.22 -3.71
N ARG A 35 -5.90 4.26 -4.45
CA ARG A 35 -6.02 3.65 -5.79
C ARG A 35 -4.90 4.07 -6.76
N ASN A 36 -4.34 5.26 -6.60
CA ASN A 36 -3.23 5.74 -7.43
C ASN A 36 -1.89 5.07 -7.10
N GLY A 37 -1.71 4.64 -5.85
CA GLY A 37 -0.50 3.95 -5.41
C GLY A 37 -0.47 2.46 -5.79
N ILE A 38 -1.60 1.87 -6.20
CA ILE A 38 -1.67 0.45 -6.58
C ILE A 38 -1.16 0.27 -8.01
N ALA A 39 0.00 -0.39 -8.12
CA ALA A 39 0.56 -0.85 -9.37
C ALA A 39 0.02 -2.26 -9.69
N ASN A 40 -0.26 -2.52 -10.96
CA ASN A 40 -0.34 -3.90 -11.47
C ASN A 40 -1.56 -4.77 -11.14
N SER A 41 -2.71 -4.23 -10.73
CA SER A 41 -3.97 -4.99 -10.79
C SER A 41 -4.85 -4.45 -11.90
N ARG A 42 -5.30 -5.33 -12.81
CA ARG A 42 -6.30 -5.03 -13.85
C ARG A 42 -7.55 -4.37 -13.25
N ASN A 43 -7.81 -4.57 -11.95
CA ASN A 43 -8.91 -3.98 -11.20
C ASN A 43 -8.49 -3.00 -10.08
N LYS A 44 -7.19 -2.78 -9.81
CA LYS A 44 -6.69 -1.95 -8.69
C LYS A 44 -7.39 -2.22 -7.34
N LEU A 45 -7.59 -3.50 -7.04
CA LEU A 45 -8.22 -3.96 -5.80
C LEU A 45 -7.18 -4.62 -4.89
N LEU A 46 -7.37 -4.43 -3.59
CA LEU A 46 -6.65 -5.10 -2.51
C LEU A 46 -7.67 -5.77 -1.60
N CYS A 47 -7.38 -6.98 -1.16
CA CYS A 47 -8.20 -7.72 -0.20
C CYS A 47 -7.60 -7.62 1.20
N GLU A 48 -8.43 -7.59 2.25
CA GLU A 48 -7.95 -7.67 3.63
C GLU A 48 -7.11 -8.94 3.86
N GLY A 49 -6.01 -8.80 4.61
CA GLY A 49 -5.06 -9.87 4.89
C GLY A 49 -4.10 -10.19 3.74
N GLN A 50 -4.30 -9.63 2.56
CA GLN A 50 -3.46 -9.88 1.39
C GLN A 50 -2.03 -9.36 1.59
N GLU A 51 -1.05 -10.16 1.18
CA GLU A 51 0.36 -9.78 1.22
C GLU A 51 0.69 -8.87 0.02
N VAL A 52 1.46 -7.82 0.30
CA VAL A 52 1.81 -6.79 -0.68
C VAL A 52 3.26 -6.39 -0.54
N GLU A 53 3.87 -6.05 -1.69
CA GLU A 53 5.12 -5.31 -1.76
C GLU A 53 4.83 -3.87 -2.18
N PHE A 54 5.46 -2.89 -1.53
CA PHE A 54 5.24 -1.48 -1.82
C PHE A 54 6.47 -0.65 -1.52
N SER A 55 6.50 0.58 -2.04
CA SER A 55 7.49 1.58 -1.68
C SER A 55 6.88 2.68 -0.82
N LEU A 56 7.69 3.23 0.08
CA LEU A 56 7.30 4.40 0.86
C LEU A 56 7.65 5.67 0.10
N THR A 57 6.67 6.56 -0.05
CA THR A 57 6.89 7.92 -0.57
C THR A 57 6.42 8.94 0.46
N ARG A 58 7.24 9.95 0.70
CA ARG A 58 6.86 11.09 1.56
C ARG A 58 6.21 12.17 0.70
N GLY A 59 4.93 12.44 0.95
CA GLY A 59 4.18 13.51 0.30
C GLY A 59 3.81 14.63 1.28
N SER A 60 3.05 15.61 0.78
CA SER A 60 2.56 16.76 1.55
C SER A 60 1.67 16.36 2.74
N TYR A 61 1.10 15.14 2.71
CA TYR A 61 0.17 14.61 3.71
C TYR A 61 0.76 13.45 4.52
N GLY A 62 2.09 13.32 4.55
CA GLY A 62 2.78 12.25 5.28
C GLY A 62 3.28 11.12 4.38
N ILE A 63 3.57 9.98 5.01
CA ILE A 63 4.10 8.79 4.33
C ILE A 63 2.93 8.01 3.72
N ALA A 64 3.06 7.62 2.46
CA ALA A 64 2.09 6.80 1.76
C ALA A 64 2.77 5.66 0.99
N ALA A 65 2.02 4.58 0.80
CA ALA A 65 2.43 3.45 -0.03
C ALA A 65 2.19 3.76 -1.51
N ASN A 66 3.24 3.58 -2.31
CA ASN A 66 3.23 3.70 -3.77
C ASN A 66 3.83 2.46 -4.42
N ASP A 67 3.45 2.25 -5.67
CA ASP A 67 3.84 1.08 -6.45
C ASP A 67 3.52 -0.23 -5.72
N VAL A 68 2.34 -0.25 -5.10
CA VAL A 68 1.83 -1.38 -4.33
C VAL A 68 1.47 -2.50 -5.29
N ILE A 69 2.11 -3.66 -5.12
CA ILE A 69 1.87 -4.88 -5.89
C ILE A 69 1.35 -5.94 -4.93
N ALA A 70 0.22 -6.54 -5.29
CA ALA A 70 -0.31 -7.73 -4.64
C ALA A 70 0.59 -8.94 -4.93
N LEU A 71 1.00 -9.66 -3.88
CA LEU A 71 1.75 -10.91 -3.96
C LEU A 71 0.83 -12.13 -4.05
#